data_AF-A0A1C3EPG7-F1
#
_entry.id   AF-A0A1C3EPG7-F1
#
_cell.length_a   1.000
_cell.length_b   1.000
_cell.length_c   1.000
_cell.angle_alpha   90.00
_cell.angle_beta   90.00
_cell.angle_gamma   90.00
#
_symmetry.space_group_name_H-M   'P 1'
#
loop_
_entity.id
_entity.type
_entity.pdbx_description
1 polymer ?
#
loop_
_entity_poly.entity_id
_entity_poly.type
_entity_poly.pdbx_seq_one_letter_code
_entity_poly.pdbx_strand_id
1 'polypeptide(L)'
;MINQHMKINISTYEAFMKKIINVGITGWLLIVPSVVITLVAAPPVFVWALTYCAVIWLFVKTQKTMLDRGVMVVFSGAIIAVAGKTLIEAIVPPSPAFDSYEMIESFFQMMIMMSGGLGGGLISHHVITEEKAPNA
;
A
#
# COMPACT_ATOMS: atom_id res chain seq x y z
N MET A 1 -26.97 15.03 -33.85
CA MET A 1 -27.44 14.39 -32.61
C MET A 1 -26.29 13.57 -32.04
N ILE A 2 -25.61 14.06 -31.00
CA ILE A 2 -24.52 13.31 -30.35
C ILE A 2 -25.17 12.24 -29.46
N ASN A 3 -24.85 10.99 -29.77
CA ASN A 3 -25.47 9.76 -29.28
C ASN A 3 -25.53 9.73 -27.74
N GLN A 4 -26.73 9.60 -27.15
CA GLN A 4 -26.93 9.51 -25.69
C GLN A 4 -26.10 8.37 -25.06
N HIS A 5 -25.83 7.30 -25.81
CA HIS A 5 -24.95 6.20 -25.41
C HIS A 5 -23.50 6.64 -25.13
N MET A 6 -22.99 7.66 -25.82
CA MET A 6 -21.62 8.16 -25.64
C MET A 6 -21.49 9.01 -24.36
N LYS A 7 -22.53 9.78 -24.00
CA LYS A 7 -22.58 10.57 -22.76
C LYS A 7 -22.64 9.71 -21.50
N ILE A 8 -23.38 8.59 -21.53
CA ILE A 8 -23.47 7.66 -20.39
C ILE A 8 -22.08 7.05 -20.12
N ASN A 9 -21.37 6.65 -21.18
CA ASN A 9 -20.05 6.02 -21.07
C ASN A 9 -19.00 6.97 -20.44
N ILE A 10 -19.03 8.25 -20.79
CA ILE A 10 -18.11 9.26 -20.23
C ILE A 10 -18.42 9.58 -18.75
N SER A 11 -19.68 9.77 -18.37
CA SER A 11 -20.01 10.07 -16.96
C SER A 11 -19.69 8.91 -16.02
N THR A 12 -19.83 7.67 -16.51
CA THR A 12 -19.47 6.47 -15.75
C THR A 12 -17.96 6.35 -15.61
N TYR A 13 -17.21 6.71 -16.66
CA TYR A 13 -15.75 6.75 -16.64
C TYR A 13 -15.20 7.86 -15.71
N GLU A 14 -15.81 9.04 -15.70
CA GLU A 14 -15.44 10.14 -14.78
C GLU A 14 -15.72 9.78 -13.31
N ALA A 15 -16.89 9.19 -13.02
CA ALA A 15 -17.21 8.71 -11.68
C ALA A 15 -16.24 7.60 -11.24
N PHE A 16 -15.84 6.74 -12.17
CA PHE A 16 -14.87 5.68 -11.95
C PHE A 16 -13.44 6.21 -11.69
N MET A 17 -12.95 7.14 -12.51
CA MET A 17 -11.65 7.79 -12.32
C MET A 17 -11.59 8.57 -11.01
N LYS A 18 -12.66 9.30 -10.66
CA LYS A 18 -12.80 9.93 -9.34
C LYS A 18 -12.71 8.93 -8.19
N LYS A 19 -13.27 7.72 -8.35
CA LYS A 19 -13.22 6.68 -7.32
C LYS A 19 -11.80 6.12 -7.11
N ILE A 20 -11.04 5.86 -8.17
CA ILE A 20 -9.64 5.40 -8.03
C ILE A 20 -8.78 6.48 -7.37
N ILE A 21 -8.87 7.72 -7.86
CA ILE A 21 -8.11 8.85 -7.33
C ILE A 21 -8.46 9.07 -5.85
N ASN A 22 -9.74 9.02 -5.49
CA ASN A 22 -10.16 9.15 -4.10
C ASN A 22 -9.56 8.06 -3.22
N VAL A 23 -9.48 6.79 -3.67
CA VAL A 23 -8.96 5.73 -2.79
C VAL A 23 -7.44 5.69 -2.74
N GLY A 24 -6.75 6.06 -3.83
CA GLY A 24 -5.30 6.32 -3.79
C GLY A 24 -4.99 7.38 -2.75
N ILE A 25 -5.67 8.52 -2.81
CA ILE A 25 -5.56 9.60 -1.82
C ILE A 25 -5.98 9.12 -0.42
N THR A 26 -7.02 8.29 -0.29
CA THR A 26 -7.48 7.75 1.01
C THR A 26 -6.46 6.84 1.66
N GLY A 27 -5.78 5.97 0.90
CA GLY A 27 -4.70 5.12 1.41
C GLY A 27 -3.53 5.95 1.94
N TRP A 28 -3.14 7.00 1.20
CA TRP A 28 -2.12 7.94 1.66
C TRP A 28 -2.59 8.81 2.85
N LEU A 29 -3.87 9.19 2.89
CA LEU A 29 -4.47 9.93 4.00
C LEU A 29 -4.50 9.14 5.30
N LEU A 30 -4.50 7.80 5.28
CA LEU A 30 -4.43 6.98 6.50
C LEU A 30 -3.06 7.06 7.18
N ILE A 31 -2.00 7.45 6.47
CA ILE A 31 -0.67 7.61 7.06
C ILE A 31 -0.65 8.80 8.01
N VAL A 32 -1.33 9.91 7.69
CA VAL A 32 -1.34 11.13 8.50
C VAL A 32 -1.88 10.91 9.94
N PRO A 33 -3.08 10.35 10.17
CA PRO A 33 -3.55 10.04 11.52
C PRO A 33 -2.71 8.93 12.16
N SER A 34 -2.12 8.03 11.36
CA SER A 34 -1.23 6.99 11.90
C SER A 34 0.04 7.58 12.50
N VAL A 35 0.66 8.58 11.86
CA VAL A 35 1.77 9.36 12.43
C VAL A 35 1.36 9.97 13.75
N VAL A 36 0.20 10.64 13.81
CA VAL A 36 -0.29 11.24 15.05
C VAL A 36 -0.45 10.19 16.13
N ILE A 37 -1.16 9.09 15.85
CA ILE A 37 -1.38 7.99 16.81
C ILE A 37 -0.06 7.39 17.27
N THR A 38 0.90 7.17 16.37
CA THR A 38 2.24 6.68 16.72
C THR A 38 2.98 7.60 17.69
N LEU A 39 2.72 8.91 17.66
CA LEU A 39 3.30 9.88 18.58
C LEU A 39 2.59 9.94 19.95
N VAL A 40 1.32 9.51 20.05
CA VAL A 40 0.52 9.64 21.30
C VAL A 40 0.06 8.32 21.93
N ALA A 41 0.15 7.19 21.23
CA ALA A 41 -0.47 5.92 21.63
C ALA A 41 0.51 4.74 21.72
N ALA A 42 -0.05 3.56 22.06
CA ALA A 42 0.56 2.24 22.30
C ALA A 42 1.66 1.81 21.28
N PRO A 43 2.41 0.70 21.51
CA PRO A 43 3.72 0.43 20.89
C PRO A 43 3.83 0.87 19.43
N PRO A 44 4.74 1.82 19.09
CA PRO A 44 4.81 2.45 17.77
C PRO A 44 4.81 1.46 16.61
N VAL A 45 5.54 0.36 16.77
CA VAL A 45 5.65 -0.76 15.82
C VAL A 45 4.29 -1.40 15.51
N PHE A 46 3.44 -1.60 16.52
CA PHE A 46 2.12 -2.21 16.35
C PHE A 46 1.16 -1.28 15.58
N VAL A 47 1.16 0.02 15.91
CA VAL A 47 0.37 1.02 15.19
C VAL A 47 0.77 1.02 13.72
N TRP A 48 2.07 1.03 13.43
CA TRP A 48 2.57 1.06 12.06
C TRP A 48 2.28 -0.24 11.28
N ALA A 49 2.29 -1.39 11.95
CA ALA A 49 1.88 -2.67 11.38
C ALA A 49 0.44 -2.61 10.87
N LEU A 50 -0.48 -2.07 11.69
CA LEU A 50 -1.89 -1.92 11.33
C LEU A 50 -2.08 -0.94 10.17
N THR A 51 -1.37 0.19 10.20
CA THR A 51 -1.37 1.16 9.10
C THR A 51 -0.94 0.51 7.79
N TYR A 52 0.17 -0.21 7.80
CA TYR A 52 0.65 -0.94 6.63
C TYR A 52 -0.39 -1.92 6.10
N CYS A 53 -0.96 -2.77 6.96
CA CYS A 53 -1.98 -3.74 6.55
C CYS A 53 -3.20 -3.05 5.93
N ALA A 54 -3.69 -1.96 6.54
CA ALA A 54 -4.85 -1.23 6.05
C ALA A 54 -4.59 -0.57 4.69
N VAL A 55 -3.42 0.04 4.50
CA VAL A 55 -3.05 0.72 3.26
C VAL A 55 -2.83 -0.29 2.13
N ILE A 56 -2.09 -1.37 2.36
CA ILE A 56 -1.90 -2.45 1.38
C ILE A 56 -3.24 -3.08 0.99
N TRP A 57 -4.11 -3.35 1.95
CA TRP A 57 -5.45 -3.88 1.68
C TRP A 57 -6.28 -2.94 0.80
N LEU A 58 -6.26 -1.63 1.05
CA LEU A 58 -6.95 -0.65 0.22
C LEU A 58 -6.40 -0.64 -1.21
N PHE A 59 -5.08 -0.68 -1.39
CA PHE A 59 -4.49 -0.70 -2.73
C PHE A 59 -4.85 -1.97 -3.50
N VAL A 60 -4.75 -3.15 -2.87
CA VAL A 60 -5.15 -4.42 -3.50
C VAL A 60 -6.63 -4.38 -3.91
N LYS A 61 -7.50 -3.81 -3.07
CA LYS A 61 -8.95 -3.76 -3.33
C LYS A 61 -9.34 -2.78 -4.45
N THR A 62 -8.53 -1.77 -4.71
CA THR A 62 -8.93 -0.63 -5.57
C THR A 62 -8.32 -0.64 -6.94
N GLN A 63 -7.16 -1.27 -7.11
CA GLN A 63 -6.57 -1.43 -8.43
C GLN A 63 -7.31 -2.49 -9.25
N LYS A 64 -7.46 -2.23 -10.55
CA LYS A 64 -8.22 -3.09 -11.47
C LYS A 64 -7.42 -4.31 -11.91
N THR A 65 -6.20 -4.09 -12.40
CA THR A 65 -5.36 -5.16 -12.94
C THR A 65 -4.50 -5.76 -11.84
N MET A 66 -4.14 -7.04 -11.99
CA MET A 66 -3.20 -7.69 -11.07
C MET A 66 -1.80 -7.06 -11.14
N LEU A 67 -1.41 -6.54 -12.31
CA LEU A 67 -0.19 -5.75 -12.48
C LEU A 67 -0.19 -4.48 -11.62
N ASP A 68 -1.23 -3.65 -11.73
CA ASP A 68 -1.34 -2.41 -10.97
C ASP A 68 -1.40 -2.68 -9.46
N ARG A 69 -2.14 -3.73 -9.05
CA ARG A 69 -2.16 -4.18 -7.65
C ARG A 69 -0.75 -4.51 -7.18
N GLY A 70 -0.03 -5.33 -7.94
CA GLY A 70 1.30 -5.77 -7.57
C GLY A 70 2.29 -4.63 -7.49
N VAL A 71 2.34 -3.74 -8.49
CA VAL A 71 3.18 -2.54 -8.51
C VAL A 71 2.87 -1.64 -7.30
N MET A 72 1.60 -1.35 -7.05
CA MET A 72 1.20 -0.49 -5.93
C MET A 72 1.56 -1.11 -4.58
N VAL A 73 1.44 -2.43 -4.42
CA VAL A 73 1.83 -3.15 -3.19
C VAL A 73 3.33 -3.04 -2.95
N VAL A 74 4.17 -3.28 -3.97
CA VAL A 74 5.64 -3.18 -3.84
C VAL A 74 6.06 -1.76 -3.46
N PHE A 75 5.66 -0.76 -4.24
CA PHE A 75 6.11 0.62 -4.03
C PHE A 75 5.56 1.21 -2.73
N SER A 76 4.26 1.07 -2.48
CA SER A 76 3.66 1.66 -1.28
C SER A 76 4.14 0.95 -0.02
N GLY A 77 4.29 -0.37 -0.06
CA GLY A 77 4.79 -1.14 1.06
C GLY A 77 6.24 -0.76 1.44
N ALA A 78 7.10 -0.56 0.44
CA ALA A 78 8.45 -0.05 0.66
C ALA A 78 8.45 1.35 1.28
N ILE A 79 7.65 2.29 0.74
CA ILE A 79 7.56 3.66 1.26
C ILE A 79 7.08 3.67 2.72
N ILE A 80 6.02 2.91 3.04
CA ILE A 80 5.47 2.84 4.39
C ILE A 80 6.46 2.22 5.38
N ALA A 81 7.18 1.17 4.97
CA ALA A 81 8.17 0.53 5.81
C ALA A 81 9.36 1.45 6.09
N VAL A 82 9.89 2.14 5.08
CA VAL A 82 10.99 3.10 5.26
C VAL A 82 10.56 4.29 6.12
N ALA A 83 9.41 4.90 5.83
CA ALA A 83 8.90 6.02 6.61
C ALA A 83 8.63 5.63 8.09
N GLY A 84 8.11 4.44 8.31
CA GLY A 84 7.88 3.89 9.65
C GLY A 84 9.15 3.67 10.43
N LYS A 85 10.15 3.03 9.80
CA LYS A 85 11.47 2.82 10.41
C LYS A 85 12.06 4.16 10.85
N THR A 86 12.14 5.13 9.93
CA THR A 86 12.69 6.45 10.23
C THR A 86 11.93 7.17 11.34
N LEU A 87 10.60 7.14 11.33
CA LEU A 87 9.79 7.77 12.37
C LEU A 87 10.01 7.12 13.74
N ILE A 88 9.99 5.78 13.78
CA ILE A 88 10.07 5.02 15.03
C ILE A 88 11.46 5.11 15.64
N GLU A 89 12.52 5.03 14.84
CA GLU A 89 13.89 5.27 15.30
C GLU A 89 14.10 6.71 15.81
N ALA A 90 13.37 7.68 15.28
CA ALA A 90 13.46 9.07 15.74
C ALA A 90 12.79 9.32 17.11
N ILE A 91 11.81 8.49 17.50
CA ILE A 91 11.03 8.68 18.74
C ILE A 91 11.37 7.66 19.83
N VAL A 92 11.86 6.47 19.46
CA VAL A 92 12.33 5.46 20.40
C VAL A 92 13.80 5.74 20.68
N PRO A 93 14.17 6.13 21.92
CA PRO A 93 15.57 6.40 22.23
C PRO A 93 16.39 5.11 22.01
N PRO A 94 17.62 5.22 21.47
CA PRO A 94 18.48 4.07 21.31
C PRO A 94 18.75 3.48 22.70
N SER A 95 18.14 2.33 22.97
CA SER A 95 18.36 1.59 24.21
C SER A 95 19.64 0.77 24.06
N PRO A 96 20.53 0.73 25.06
CA PRO A 96 21.72 -0.12 25.04
C PRO A 96 21.40 -1.62 25.06
N ALA A 97 20.12 -1.99 25.23
CA ALA A 97 19.65 -3.33 24.89
C ALA A 97 19.65 -3.50 23.37
N PHE A 98 20.72 -4.10 22.84
CA PHE A 98 20.94 -4.48 21.44
C PHE A 98 19.69 -5.10 20.77
N ASP A 99 18.84 -5.80 21.53
CA ASP A 99 17.64 -6.46 21.05
C ASP A 99 16.57 -5.51 20.47
N SER A 100 16.52 -4.25 20.89
CA SER A 100 15.42 -3.35 20.51
C SER A 100 15.56 -2.78 19.10
N TYR A 101 16.78 -2.41 18.68
CA TYR A 101 17.05 -1.85 17.37
C TYR A 101 17.01 -2.92 16.27
N GLU A 102 17.64 -4.08 16.51
CA GLU A 102 17.61 -5.21 15.58
C GLU A 102 16.18 -5.74 15.37
N MET A 103 15.35 -5.72 16.41
CA MET A 103 13.93 -6.09 16.31
C MET A 103 13.13 -5.11 15.45
N ILE A 104 13.34 -3.79 15.63
CA ILE A 104 12.71 -2.75 14.80
C ILE A 104 13.14 -2.92 13.34
N GLU A 105 14.44 -3.07 13.10
CA GLU A 105 14.99 -3.27 11.76
C GLU A 105 14.42 -4.53 11.10
N SER A 106 14.44 -5.67 11.80
CA SER A 106 13.91 -6.94 11.30
C SER A 106 12.41 -6.84 10.98
N PHE A 107 11.63 -6.14 11.81
CA PHE A 107 10.22 -5.92 11.57
C PHE A 107 9.98 -5.14 10.27
N PHE A 108 10.72 -4.05 10.04
CA PHE A 108 10.57 -3.26 8.81
C PHE A 108 11.10 -3.97 7.57
N GLN A 109 12.18 -4.75 7.69
CA GLN A 109 12.64 -5.63 6.62
C GLN A 109 11.58 -6.68 6.26
N MET A 110 10.93 -7.29 7.26
CA MET A 110 9.84 -8.24 7.03
C MET A 110 8.67 -7.58 6.28
N MET A 111 8.31 -6.33 6.59
CA MET A 111 7.27 -5.60 5.84
C MET A 111 7.65 -5.40 4.36
N ILE A 112 8.91 -5.04 4.09
CA ILE A 112 9.42 -4.90 2.73
C ILE A 112 9.37 -6.25 1.99
N MET A 113 9.82 -7.33 2.64
CA MET A 113 9.79 -8.68 2.05
C MET A 113 8.36 -9.15 1.78
N MET A 114 7.42 -8.90 2.69
CA MET A 114 6.00 -9.22 2.48
C MET A 114 5.42 -8.44 1.30
N SER A 115 5.76 -7.15 1.16
CA SER A 115 5.36 -6.32 0.02
C SER A 115 5.92 -6.87 -1.29
N GLY A 116 7.21 -7.23 -1.29
CA GLY A 116 7.88 -7.83 -2.44
C GLY A 116 7.27 -9.18 -2.84
N GLY A 117 7.01 -10.06 -1.87
CA GLY A 117 6.42 -11.37 -2.10
C GLY A 117 4.98 -11.29 -2.62
N LEU A 118 4.12 -10.54 -1.94
CA LEU A 118 2.73 -10.35 -2.36
C LEU A 118 2.65 -9.61 -3.71
N GLY A 119 3.39 -8.51 -3.84
CA GLY A 119 3.38 -7.70 -5.05
C GLY A 119 3.98 -8.43 -6.26
N GLY A 120 5.11 -9.11 -6.08
CA GLY A 120 5.73 -9.96 -7.11
C GLY A 120 4.84 -11.13 -7.51
N GLY A 121 4.13 -11.75 -6.56
CA GLY A 121 3.14 -12.80 -6.83
C GLY A 121 1.98 -12.31 -7.70
N LEU A 122 1.45 -11.11 -7.42
CA LEU A 122 0.38 -10.50 -8.21
C LEU A 122 0.82 -10.16 -9.64
N ILE A 123 2.04 -9.61 -9.80
CA ILE A 123 2.63 -9.32 -11.12
C ILE A 123 2.86 -10.63 -11.89
N SER A 124 3.43 -11.65 -11.23
CA SER A 124 3.68 -12.94 -11.85
C SER A 124 2.38 -13.62 -12.30
N HIS A 125 1.32 -13.52 -11.49
CA HIS A 125 0.01 -14.03 -11.85
C HIS A 125 -0.51 -13.32 -13.12
N HIS A 126 -0.44 -11.99 -13.17
CA HIS A 126 -0.81 -11.22 -14.37
C HIS A 126 -0.08 -11.72 -15.63
N VAL A 127 1.24 -11.86 -15.57
CA VAL A 127 2.06 -12.35 -16.70
C VAL A 127 1.66 -13.78 -17.10
N ILE A 128 1.39 -14.67 -16.14
CA ILE A 128 1.05 -16.07 -16.44
C ILE A 128 -0.35 -16.20 -17.03
N THR A 129 -1.34 -15.47 -16.50
CA THR A 129 -2.75 -15.67 -16.88
C THR A 129 -3.25 -14.73 -17.97
N GLU A 130 -2.76 -13.49 -18.01
CA GLU A 130 -3.28 -12.44 -18.90
C GLU A 130 -2.39 -12.24 -20.14
N GLU A 131 -1.06 -12.40 -20.05
CA GLU A 131 -0.18 -12.29 -21.23
C GLU A 131 -0.05 -13.59 -22.04
N LYS A 132 -0.31 -14.77 -21.44
CA LYS A 132 -0.25 -16.05 -22.17
C LYS A 132 -1.57 -16.44 -22.85
N ALA A 133 -2.65 -15.69 -22.63
CA ALA A 133 -3.91 -15.86 -23.34
C ALA A 133 -4.31 -14.59 -24.14
N PRO A 134 -3.48 -14.08 -25.07
CA PRO A 134 -3.84 -12.90 -25.83
C PRO A 134 -4.90 -13.16 -26.92
N ASN A 135 -5.40 -14.40 -27.09
CA ASN A 135 -6.33 -14.79 -28.17
C ASN A 135 -7.39 -15.83 -27.74
N ALA A 136 -8.22 -15.53 -26.74
CA ALA A 136 -9.45 -16.28 -26.48
C ALA A 136 -10.67 -15.36 -26.52
#